data_AF-A0A950S1X1-F1
#
_entry.id   AF-A0A950S1X1-F1
#
_cell.length_a   1.000
_cell.length_b   1.000
_cell.length_c   1.000
_cell.angle_alpha   90.00
_cell.angle_beta   90.00
_cell.angle_gamma   90.00
#
_symmetry.space_group_name_H-M   'P 1'
#
loop_
_entity.id
_entity.type
_entity.pdbx_description
1 polymer ?
#
loop_
_entity_poly.entity_id
_entity_poly.type
_entity_poly.pdbx_seq_one_letter_code
_entity_poly.pdbx_strand_id
1 'polypeptide(L)'
;MRLLSRKGDEYPAPFLPDAYFEVTYPSGNVQVALVEIDMGTLTLRRFERKVQAFERALLSDVFEQKFKRETFEVYVLTHSWRRLQSLWQVARRVVESDRRGDYFFATFAALEPDDFPDWEWVDLNNETCDGVLFPESNQAECTSNQAVSLP
;
A
#
# COMPACT_ATOMS: atom_id res chain seq x y z
N MET A 1 1.70 -15.31 -11.81
CA MET A 1 0.50 -14.75 -12.48
C MET A 1 0.90 -13.98 -13.73
N ARG A 2 -0.07 -13.62 -14.58
CA ARG A 2 0.15 -12.80 -15.78
C ARG A 2 -0.61 -11.49 -15.67
N LEU A 3 0.01 -10.41 -16.17
CA LEU A 3 -0.60 -9.09 -16.28
C LEU A 3 -0.75 -8.72 -17.74
N LEU A 4 -1.72 -7.85 -18.04
CA LEU A 4 -1.90 -7.26 -19.36
C LEU A 4 -1.08 -5.97 -19.46
N SER A 5 -0.34 -5.83 -20.55
CA SER A 5 0.32 -4.57 -20.91
C SER A 5 -0.68 -3.59 -21.51
N ARG A 6 -0.30 -2.31 -21.63
CA ARG A 6 -1.12 -1.31 -22.35
C ARG A 6 -1.40 -1.66 -23.82
N LYS A 7 -0.60 -2.56 -24.42
CA LYS A 7 -0.79 -3.04 -25.79
C LYS A 7 -1.65 -4.32 -25.87
N GLY A 8 -2.13 -4.83 -24.74
CA GLY A 8 -2.89 -6.08 -24.66
C GLY A 8 -2.03 -7.33 -24.49
N ASP A 9 -0.70 -7.24 -24.63
CA ASP A 9 0.18 -8.39 -24.45
C ASP A 9 0.23 -8.85 -22.99
N GLU A 10 0.09 -10.16 -22.76
CA GLU A 10 0.33 -10.77 -21.45
C GLU A 10 1.82 -10.86 -21.14
N TYR A 11 2.21 -10.58 -19.91
CA TYR A 11 3.57 -10.79 -19.42
C TYR A 11 3.57 -11.36 -18.00
N PRO A 12 4.57 -12.18 -17.64
CA PRO A 12 4.70 -12.69 -16.27
C PRO A 12 5.01 -11.55 -15.31
N ALA A 13 4.30 -11.52 -14.20
CA ALA A 13 4.60 -10.63 -13.08
C ALA A 13 4.65 -11.44 -11.79
N PRO A 14 5.75 -11.40 -11.03
CA PRO A 14 5.82 -12.05 -9.74
C PRO A 14 5.00 -11.27 -8.71
N PHE A 15 4.28 -11.98 -7.84
CA PHE A 15 3.76 -11.41 -6.60
C PHE A 15 4.89 -11.45 -5.57
N LEU A 16 5.58 -10.33 -5.38
CA LEU A 16 6.77 -10.23 -4.54
C LEU A 16 6.81 -8.86 -3.87
N PRO A 17 6.21 -8.73 -2.67
CA PRO A 17 6.40 -7.54 -1.84
C PRO A 17 7.82 -7.53 -1.26
N ASP A 18 8.31 -6.37 -0.84
CA ASP A 18 9.63 -6.27 -0.18
C ASP A 18 9.58 -6.87 1.23
N ALA A 19 8.45 -6.71 1.93
CA ALA A 19 8.16 -7.43 3.17
C ALA A 19 6.69 -7.81 3.30
N TYR A 20 6.43 -8.76 4.20
CA TYR A 20 5.10 -9.22 4.61
C TYR A 20 5.08 -9.33 6.13
N PHE A 21 4.04 -8.81 6.78
CA PHE A 21 3.81 -9.06 8.19
C PHE A 21 2.31 -9.18 8.49
N GLU A 22 2.02 -9.79 9.64
CA GLU A 22 0.67 -9.86 10.20
C GLU A 22 0.68 -9.28 11.61
N VAL A 23 -0.36 -8.55 11.98
CA VAL A 23 -0.59 -8.10 13.34
C VAL A 23 -1.87 -8.77 13.83
N THR A 24 -1.74 -9.56 14.90
CA THR A 24 -2.88 -10.16 15.58
C THR A 24 -3.25 -9.32 16.78
N TYR A 25 -4.48 -8.82 16.80
CA TYR A 25 -5.01 -7.97 17.87
C TYR A 25 -5.61 -8.80 19.00
N PRO A 26 -5.77 -8.22 20.22
CA PRO A 26 -6.45 -8.90 21.33
C PRO A 26 -7.88 -9.36 21.00
N SER A 27 -8.56 -8.68 20.07
CA SER A 27 -9.88 -9.04 19.55
C SER A 27 -9.87 -10.31 18.68
N GLY A 28 -8.69 -10.81 18.29
CA GLY A 28 -8.52 -11.92 17.35
C GLY A 28 -8.49 -11.50 15.89
N ASN A 29 -8.74 -10.23 15.57
CA ASN A 29 -8.60 -9.73 14.21
C ASN A 29 -7.15 -9.73 13.77
N VAL A 30 -6.92 -9.98 12.48
CA VAL A 30 -5.59 -10.01 11.89
C VAL A 30 -5.51 -9.00 10.77
N GLN A 31 -4.61 -8.04 10.93
CA GLN A 31 -4.22 -7.14 9.86
C GLN A 31 -3.06 -7.77 9.08
N VAL A 32 -3.15 -7.69 7.76
CA VAL A 32 -2.21 -8.33 6.85
C VAL A 32 -1.60 -7.25 5.98
N ALA A 33 -0.28 -7.12 6.05
CA ALA A 33 0.42 -5.97 5.50
C ALA A 33 1.51 -6.40 4.52
N LEU A 34 1.47 -5.82 3.32
CA LEU A 34 2.56 -5.84 2.36
C LEU A 34 3.34 -4.53 2.49
N VAL A 35 4.67 -4.61 2.47
CA VAL A 35 5.53 -3.41 2.54
C VAL A 35 6.35 -3.27 1.26
N GLU A 36 6.42 -2.05 0.77
CA GLU A 36 7.21 -1.61 -0.37
C GLU A 36 8.17 -0.50 0.07
N ILE A 37 9.47 -0.71 -0.12
CA ILE A 37 10.51 0.24 0.28
C ILE A 37 11.18 0.80 -0.98
N ASP A 38 10.76 1.99 -1.41
CA ASP A 38 11.32 2.67 -2.57
C ASP A 38 12.51 3.56 -2.21
N MET A 39 13.71 3.04 -2.44
CA MET A 39 14.98 3.76 -2.31
C MET A 39 15.27 4.71 -3.49
N GLY A 40 14.28 5.02 -4.35
CA GLY A 40 14.46 5.87 -5.53
C GLY A 40 15.07 5.20 -6.77
N THR A 41 15.41 3.92 -6.70
CA THR A 41 16.05 3.17 -7.80
C THR A 41 15.04 2.44 -8.70
N LEU A 42 13.83 2.18 -8.20
CA LEU A 42 12.78 1.54 -8.97
C LEU A 42 12.20 2.54 -9.98
N THR A 43 11.98 2.15 -11.23
CA THR A 43 11.29 3.05 -12.17
C THR A 43 9.80 3.09 -11.86
N LEU A 44 9.13 4.20 -12.15
CA LEU A 44 7.66 4.31 -11.96
C LEU A 44 6.90 3.20 -12.70
N ARG A 45 7.39 2.79 -13.87
CA ARG A 45 6.83 1.65 -14.63
C ARG A 45 6.99 0.32 -13.89
N ARG A 46 8.10 0.10 -13.20
CA ARG A 46 8.28 -1.13 -12.40
C ARG A 46 7.40 -1.10 -11.15
N PHE A 47 7.25 0.05 -10.52
CA PHE A 47 6.32 0.23 -9.41
C PHE A 47 4.85 -0.01 -9.84
N GLU A 48 4.41 0.58 -10.96
CA GLU A 48 3.08 0.35 -11.57
C GLU A 48 2.81 -1.15 -11.74
N ARG A 49 3.82 -1.91 -12.18
CA ARG A 49 3.74 -3.36 -12.34
C ARG A 49 3.63 -4.12 -11.02
N LYS A 50 4.27 -3.67 -9.94
CA LYS A 50 4.13 -4.27 -8.61
C LYS A 50 2.72 -4.05 -8.07
N VAL A 51 2.18 -2.84 -8.21
CA VAL A 51 0.79 -2.53 -7.82
C VAL A 51 -0.21 -3.39 -8.61
N GLN A 52 -0.06 -3.47 -9.94
CA GLN A 52 -0.90 -4.35 -10.77
C GLN A 52 -0.79 -5.82 -10.35
N ALA A 53 0.40 -6.26 -9.95
CA ALA A 53 0.64 -7.60 -9.45
C ALA A 53 -0.10 -7.86 -8.13
N PHE A 54 -0.14 -6.89 -7.21
CA PHE A 54 -0.88 -7.00 -5.96
C PHE A 54 -2.38 -7.13 -6.21
N GLU A 55 -2.96 -6.22 -6.98
CA GLU A 55 -4.40 -6.28 -7.31
C GLU A 55 -4.75 -7.59 -8.01
N ARG A 56 -3.90 -8.07 -8.93
CA ARG A 56 -4.14 -9.34 -9.60
C ARG A 56 -4.03 -10.54 -8.65
N ALA A 57 -3.19 -10.49 -7.64
CA ALA A 57 -3.02 -11.59 -6.69
C ALA A 57 -4.27 -11.79 -5.81
N LEU A 58 -5.01 -10.72 -5.52
CA LEU A 58 -6.33 -10.79 -4.88
C LEU A 58 -7.37 -11.44 -5.80
N LEU A 59 -7.39 -11.05 -7.08
CA LEU A 59 -8.37 -11.54 -8.05
C LEU A 59 -8.14 -12.99 -8.54
N SER A 60 -6.98 -13.59 -8.23
CA SER A 60 -6.59 -14.90 -8.78
C SER A 60 -6.28 -15.95 -7.72
N ASP A 61 -6.74 -15.72 -6.48
CA ASP A 61 -6.53 -16.56 -5.29
C ASP A 61 -5.06 -16.87 -4.97
N VAL A 62 -4.11 -16.27 -5.71
CA VAL A 62 -2.66 -16.48 -5.52
C VAL A 62 -2.25 -16.06 -4.13
N PHE A 63 -2.81 -14.95 -3.65
CA PHE A 63 -2.55 -14.47 -2.30
C PHE A 63 -3.11 -15.42 -1.26
N GLU A 64 -4.39 -15.77 -1.36
CA GLU A 64 -5.06 -16.66 -0.42
C GLU A 64 -4.39 -18.04 -0.35
N GLN A 65 -4.02 -18.62 -1.50
CA GLN A 65 -3.33 -19.90 -1.54
C GLN A 65 -2.00 -19.86 -0.79
N LYS A 66 -1.25 -18.77 -0.91
CA LYS A 66 0.09 -18.60 -0.33
C LYS A 66 0.05 -18.21 1.14
N PHE A 67 -0.83 -17.31 1.54
CA PHE A 67 -0.84 -16.69 2.87
C PHE A 67 -2.02 -17.12 3.74
N LYS A 68 -3.04 -17.80 3.19
CA LYS A 68 -4.28 -18.19 3.90
C LYS A 68 -5.03 -16.99 4.46
N ARG A 69 -4.99 -15.88 3.72
CA ARG A 69 -5.64 -14.60 4.03
C ARG A 69 -6.41 -14.13 2.80
N GLU A 70 -7.57 -13.52 3.01
CA GLU A 70 -8.46 -13.08 1.92
C GLU A 70 -8.04 -11.74 1.32
N THR A 71 -7.47 -10.86 2.15
CA THR A 71 -7.08 -9.50 1.76
C THR A 71 -5.78 -9.07 2.44
N PHE A 72 -5.23 -7.95 1.98
CA PHE A 72 -4.09 -7.27 2.56
C PHE A 72 -4.16 -5.76 2.32
N GLU A 73 -3.39 -5.03 3.11
CA GLU A 73 -3.06 -3.62 2.93
C GLU A 73 -1.65 -3.49 2.36
N VAL A 74 -1.36 -2.33 1.75
CA VAL A 74 -0.07 -2.04 1.14
C VAL A 74 0.51 -0.77 1.74
N TYR A 75 1.69 -0.88 2.32
CA TYR A 75 2.47 0.21 2.89
C TYR A 75 3.61 0.57 1.95
N VAL A 76 3.61 1.80 1.46
CA VAL A 76 4.65 2.31 0.56
C VAL A 76 5.47 3.37 1.28
N LEU A 77 6.75 3.08 1.45
CA LEU A 77 7.72 3.96 2.10
C LEU A 77 8.75 4.45 1.09
N THR A 78 9.09 5.74 1.16
CA THR A 78 10.18 6.29 0.34
C THR A 78 10.94 7.41 1.05
N HIS A 79 12.09 7.79 0.52
CA HIS A 79 12.99 8.77 1.14
C HIS A 79 12.55 10.24 0.96
N SER A 80 11.58 10.56 0.10
CA SER A 80 11.18 11.96 -0.14
C SER A 80 9.73 12.12 -0.57
N TRP A 81 9.12 13.25 -0.19
CA TRP A 81 7.75 13.64 -0.57
C TRP A 81 7.54 13.69 -2.09
N ARG A 82 8.46 14.31 -2.83
CA ARG A 82 8.39 14.37 -4.30
C ARG A 82 8.32 12.98 -4.93
N ARG A 83 9.08 12.02 -4.37
CA ARG A 83 9.05 10.63 -4.83
C ARG A 83 7.74 9.96 -4.42
N LEU A 84 7.28 10.19 -3.19
CA LEU A 84 6.01 9.69 -2.67
C LEU A 84 4.84 10.08 -3.57
N GLN A 85 4.72 11.36 -3.93
CA GLN A 85 3.71 11.86 -4.86
C GLN A 85 3.74 11.13 -6.21
N SER A 86 4.93 10.89 -6.76
CA SER A 86 5.08 10.21 -8.05
C SER A 86 4.59 8.75 -7.96
N LEU A 87 4.88 8.07 -6.85
CA LEU A 87 4.42 6.70 -6.59
C LEU A 87 2.91 6.66 -6.36
N TRP A 88 2.40 7.57 -5.53
CA TRP A 88 0.98 7.74 -5.23
C TRP A 88 0.16 7.95 -6.50
N GLN A 89 0.57 8.88 -7.38
CA GLN A 89 -0.10 9.11 -8.67
C GLN A 89 -0.09 7.88 -9.57
N VAL A 90 0.97 7.07 -9.52
CA VAL A 90 1.05 5.83 -10.29
C VAL A 90 0.08 4.79 -9.73
N ALA A 91 0.09 4.56 -8.42
CA ALA A 91 -0.78 3.60 -7.77
C ALA A 91 -2.27 3.97 -7.95
N ARG A 92 -2.63 5.24 -7.79
CA ARG A 92 -4.02 5.73 -7.96
C ARG A 92 -4.61 5.45 -9.35
N ARG A 93 -3.78 5.33 -10.40
CA ARG A 93 -4.23 4.97 -11.76
C ARG A 93 -4.49 3.47 -11.95
N VAL A 94 -3.97 2.65 -11.05
CA VAL A 94 -4.04 1.19 -11.12
C VAL A 94 -5.09 0.65 -10.17
N VAL A 95 -5.16 1.20 -8.95
CA VAL A 95 -6.02 0.70 -7.88
C VAL A 95 -7.45 1.22 -8.06
N GLU A 96 -8.39 0.27 -8.05
CA GLU A 96 -9.82 0.54 -8.12
C GLU A 96 -10.29 1.30 -6.87
N SER A 97 -11.38 2.07 -7.02
CA SER A 97 -11.76 3.08 -6.02
C SER A 97 -12.09 2.48 -4.64
N ASP A 98 -12.63 1.27 -4.60
CA ASP A 98 -12.97 0.51 -3.39
C ASP A 98 -11.73 0.00 -2.64
N ARG A 99 -10.60 -0.18 -3.32
CA ARG A 99 -9.32 -0.65 -2.75
C ARG A 99 -8.38 0.48 -2.31
N ARG A 100 -8.73 1.73 -2.57
CA ARG A 100 -7.85 2.89 -2.34
C ARG A 100 -7.52 3.13 -0.86
N GLY A 101 -8.46 2.80 0.03
CA GLY A 101 -8.26 2.90 1.48
C GLY A 101 -7.28 1.85 2.05
N ASP A 102 -6.90 0.84 1.25
CA ASP A 102 -5.98 -0.22 1.67
C ASP A 102 -4.52 0.05 1.25
N TYR A 103 -4.21 1.26 0.78
CA TYR A 103 -2.89 1.64 0.29
C TYR A 103 -2.40 2.90 1.00
N PHE A 104 -1.42 2.75 1.87
CA PHE A 104 -0.88 3.81 2.72
C PHE A 104 0.51 4.24 2.28
N PHE A 105 0.74 5.55 2.23
CA PHE A 105 1.96 6.19 1.75
C PHE A 105 2.56 7.06 2.83
N ALA A 106 3.86 6.87 3.10
CA ALA A 106 4.62 7.74 3.97
C ALA A 106 6.08 7.86 3.52
N THR A 107 6.79 8.84 4.07
CA THR A 107 8.25 8.91 3.91
C THR A 107 8.95 8.11 5.01
N PHE A 108 10.26 7.88 4.89
CA PHE A 108 11.04 7.21 5.95
C PHE A 108 11.04 7.94 7.30
N ALA A 109 10.64 9.21 7.34
CA ALA A 109 10.42 9.90 8.60
C ALA A 109 9.35 9.22 9.49
N ALA A 110 8.41 8.47 8.88
CA ALA A 110 7.46 7.64 9.60
C ALA A 110 8.10 6.49 10.40
N LEU A 111 9.37 6.18 10.15
CA LEU A 111 10.11 5.12 10.84
C LEU A 111 10.94 5.66 12.01
N GLU A 112 11.00 6.97 12.20
CA GLU A 112 11.70 7.56 13.35
C GLU A 112 10.92 7.21 14.62
N PRO A 113 11.56 6.63 15.66
CA PRO A 113 10.86 6.12 16.83
C PRO A 113 9.99 7.16 17.56
N ASP A 114 10.43 8.41 17.55
CA ASP A 114 9.74 9.52 18.21
C ASP A 114 8.46 9.94 17.46
N ASP A 115 8.39 9.68 16.15
CA ASP A 115 7.28 10.07 15.29
C ASP A 115 6.40 8.87 14.87
N PHE A 116 6.90 7.64 14.97
CA PHE A 116 6.21 6.42 14.50
C PHE A 116 4.78 6.24 15.00
N PRO A 117 4.45 6.46 16.30
CA PRO A 117 3.09 6.24 16.82
C PRO A 117 2.06 7.21 16.23
N ASP A 118 2.47 8.44 15.96
CA ASP A 118 1.59 9.55 15.60
C ASP A 118 1.78 9.98 14.14
N TRP A 119 2.50 9.19 13.33
CA TRP A 119 2.79 9.57 11.95
C TRP A 119 1.52 9.55 11.11
N GLU A 120 1.31 10.64 10.37
CA GLU A 120 0.22 10.80 9.42
C GLU A 120 0.53 10.03 8.12
N TRP A 121 -0.20 8.93 7.89
CA TRP A 121 -0.16 8.21 6.63
C TRP A 121 -1.19 8.77 5.67
N VAL A 122 -0.89 8.74 4.37
CA VAL A 122 -1.82 9.22 3.34
C VAL A 122 -2.27 8.04 2.48
N ASP A 123 -3.58 7.88 2.32
CA ASP A 123 -4.15 6.82 1.48
C ASP A 123 -4.28 7.25 -0.01
N LEU A 124 -4.79 6.38 -0.89
CA LEU A 124 -5.05 6.74 -2.30
C LEU A 124 -6.28 7.62 -2.53
N ASN A 125 -7.12 7.81 -1.53
CA ASN A 125 -8.21 8.79 -1.53
C ASN A 125 -7.75 10.20 -1.12
N ASN A 126 -6.47 10.34 -0.73
CA ASN A 126 -5.89 11.57 -0.19
C ASN A 126 -6.43 11.91 1.21
N GLU A 127 -6.81 10.89 1.95
CA GLU A 127 -7.20 10.96 3.35
C GLU A 127 -5.98 10.73 4.23
N THR A 128 -5.98 11.37 5.39
CA THR A 128 -4.92 11.24 6.39
C THR A 128 -5.38 10.25 7.44
N CYS A 129 -4.55 9.25 7.73
CA CYS A 129 -4.85 8.20 8.68
C CYS A 129 -3.89 8.31 9.88
N ASP A 130 -4.48 8.46 11.06
CA ASP A 130 -3.75 8.59 12.32
C ASP A 130 -3.22 7.21 12.73
N GLY A 131 -1.95 6.99 12.41
CA GLY A 131 -1.35 5.66 12.48
C GLY A 131 -1.97 4.69 11.46
N VAL A 132 -1.34 3.52 11.36
CA VAL A 132 -1.75 2.47 10.42
C VAL A 132 -1.95 1.12 11.06
N LEU A 133 -1.67 1.00 12.35
CA LEU A 133 -2.00 -0.17 13.13
C LEU A 133 -3.32 0.12 13.84
N PHE A 134 -4.27 -0.80 13.76
CA PHE A 134 -5.59 -0.60 14.32
C PHE A 134 -5.49 -0.32 15.84
N PRO A 135 -6.02 0.80 16.34
CA PRO A 135 -6.47 0.81 17.72
C PRO A 135 -7.55 -0.28 17.86
N GLU A 136 -7.82 -0.77 19.06
CA GLU A 136 -8.64 -1.98 19.33
C GLU A 136 -10.01 -2.05 18.61
N SER A 137 -10.47 -0.95 17.99
CA SER A 137 -11.61 -0.77 17.10
C SER A 137 -11.29 -0.86 15.58
N ASN A 138 -10.76 -1.99 15.12
CA ASN A 138 -10.91 -2.56 13.76
C ASN A 138 -10.63 -1.78 12.45
N GLN A 139 -10.36 -0.48 12.42
CA GLN A 139 -9.97 0.24 11.20
C GLN A 139 -9.04 1.41 11.54
N ALA A 140 -8.16 1.77 10.60
CA ALA A 140 -7.43 3.04 10.70
C ALA A 140 -8.46 4.16 10.53
N GLU A 141 -8.52 5.09 11.48
CA GLU A 141 -9.42 6.24 11.38
C GLU A 141 -8.80 7.25 10.41
N CYS A 142 -9.19 7.13 9.13
CA CYS A 142 -8.82 8.10 8.12
C CYS A 142 -9.82 9.25 8.12
N THR A 143 -9.32 10.49 8.15
CA THR A 143 -10.14 11.69 8.08
C THR A 143 -9.95 12.38 6.74
N SER A 144 -11.08 12.75 6.12
CA SER A 144 -11.07 13.51 4.86
C SER A 144 -10.59 14.94 5.14
N ASN A 145 -9.31 15.20 4.85
CA ASN A 145 -8.77 16.54 4.99
C ASN A 145 -9.07 17.38 3.73
N GLN A 146 -9.78 18.50 3.87
CA GLN A 146 -10.06 19.43 2.76
C GLN A 146 -8.82 20.17 2.22
N ALA A 147 -7.61 19.90 2.72
CA ALA A 147 -6.43 20.70 2.38
C ALA A 147 -5.07 19.99 2.48
N VAL A 148 -4.97 18.65 2.32
CA VAL A 148 -3.64 18.06 2.07
C VAL A 148 -3.38 18.11 0.57
N SER A 149 -2.94 19.28 0.12
CA SER A 149 -2.02 19.29 -1.01
C SER A 149 -0.76 18.61 -0.48
N LEU A 150 -0.51 17.36 -0.91
CA LEU A 150 0.84 16.80 -0.83
C LEU A 150 1.78 17.92 -1.34
N PRO A 151 2.76 18.40 -0.56
CA PRO A 151 3.55 19.57 -0.91
C PRO A 151 4.21 19.47 -2.28
#